data_AF-A0A6B1KLJ1-F1
#
_entry.id   AF-A0A6B1KLJ1-F1
#
_cell.length_a   1.000
_cell.length_b   1.000
_cell.length_c   1.000
_cell.angle_alpha   90.00
_cell.angle_beta   90.00
_cell.angle_gamma   90.00
#
_symmetry.space_group_name_H-M   'P 1'
#
loop_
_entity.id
_entity.type
_entity.pdbx_description
1 polymer ?
#
loop_
_entity_poly.entity_id
_entity_poly.type
_entity_poly.pdbx_seq_one_letter_code
_entity_poly.pdbx_strand_id
1 'polypeptide(L)'
;MTILCVRFQLPPTREADLPRLLGMLEEFTPVVQALPPDGALADLGGAERYFGRDAVQLASVIRVRSLALYGVDCVIGAGPGPMLARMALRDAVPGVTCAVPEERDAVAEFLADKPVAALPGVGAATARTLGDYGLDTLGRVAAAPLSTLQRLVGAKTGRELHEKANGVDRGRVVPNAVSRSLATERPFDRDELDPDRHRRALLSAAEEIGARLRALEKVCRTLTLTVRYADRSATTRSRKLTEPTAHSPDLSRAAYGMYEALGLQRARVRAIALRAEGLDPADQASHQLTFDLVDEKVRRIEEVADRARAKFGPRAVMPGGLGGLAA
;
A
#
# COMPACT_ATOMS: atom_id res chain seq x y z
N MET A 1 -12.11 7.31 -20.51
CA MET A 1 -12.20 6.23 -19.49
C MET A 1 -11.87 6.84 -18.15
N THR A 2 -12.90 7.08 -17.36
CA THR A 2 -12.80 7.81 -16.10
C THR A 2 -12.27 6.91 -14.98
N ILE A 3 -11.13 7.30 -14.41
CA ILE A 3 -10.52 6.61 -13.27
C ILE A 3 -10.65 7.48 -12.03
N LEU A 4 -11.03 6.87 -10.90
CA LEU A 4 -10.86 7.48 -9.58
C LEU A 4 -9.56 7.02 -8.95
N CYS A 5 -8.82 7.94 -8.34
CA CYS A 5 -7.77 7.67 -7.38
C CYS A 5 -8.27 8.11 -6.00
N VAL A 6 -8.44 7.15 -5.09
CA VAL A 6 -8.97 7.37 -3.75
C VAL A 6 -7.83 7.22 -2.76
N ARG A 7 -7.72 8.16 -1.81
CA ARG A 7 -6.84 8.04 -0.64
C ARG A 7 -7.66 8.17 0.63
N PHE A 8 -7.77 7.07 1.35
CA PHE A 8 -8.45 6.98 2.63
C PHE A 8 -7.61 7.65 3.71
N GLN A 9 -8.22 8.48 4.54
CA GLN A 9 -7.58 9.12 5.69
C GLN A 9 -7.53 8.15 6.86
N LEU A 10 -6.77 7.06 6.68
CA LEU A 10 -6.59 6.05 7.71
C LEU A 10 -5.57 6.56 8.75
N PRO A 11 -5.95 6.63 10.04
CA PRO A 11 -4.92 6.76 11.07
C PRO A 11 -4.01 5.52 11.02
N PRO A 12 -2.73 5.67 11.42
CA PRO A 12 -1.73 4.59 11.45
C PRO A 12 -2.25 3.23 11.95
N THR A 13 -3.09 3.26 12.99
CA THR A 13 -3.66 2.10 13.68
C THR A 13 -4.73 1.35 12.88
N ARG A 14 -5.18 1.89 11.74
CA ARG A 14 -6.31 1.37 10.95
C ARG A 14 -5.93 0.94 9.53
N GLU A 15 -4.64 0.75 9.23
CA GLU A 15 -4.23 0.19 7.93
C GLU A 15 -4.88 -1.18 7.62
N ALA A 16 -5.22 -1.95 8.66
CA ALA A 16 -5.93 -3.22 8.52
C ALA A 16 -7.37 -3.09 7.97
N ASP A 17 -7.93 -1.87 7.91
CA ASP A 17 -9.26 -1.62 7.35
C ASP A 17 -9.24 -1.42 5.83
N LEU A 18 -8.06 -1.23 5.22
CA LEU A 18 -7.93 -1.01 3.77
C LEU A 18 -8.65 -2.11 2.94
N PRO A 19 -8.53 -3.43 3.23
CA PRO A 19 -9.26 -4.46 2.51
C PRO A 19 -10.79 -4.28 2.54
N ARG A 20 -11.35 -3.79 3.65
CA ARG A 20 -12.80 -3.55 3.78
C ARG A 20 -13.25 -2.35 2.95
N LEU A 21 -12.45 -1.29 2.96
CA LEU A 21 -12.69 -0.09 2.15
C LEU A 21 -12.62 -0.39 0.65
N LEU A 22 -11.73 -1.31 0.25
CA LEU A 22 -11.61 -1.76 -1.11
C LEU A 22 -12.78 -2.66 -1.52
N GLY A 23 -13.25 -3.54 -0.64
CA GLY A 23 -14.49 -4.29 -0.86
C GLY A 23 -15.69 -3.37 -1.10
N MET A 24 -15.76 -2.22 -0.41
CA MET A 24 -16.77 -1.19 -0.68
C MET A 24 -16.60 -0.55 -2.07
N LEU A 25 -15.37 -0.31 -2.54
CA LEU A 25 -15.13 0.17 -3.92
C LEU A 25 -15.51 -0.88 -4.96
N GLU A 26 -15.30 -2.16 -4.67
CA GLU A 26 -15.66 -3.29 -5.53
C GLU A 26 -17.17 -3.41 -5.78
N GLU A 27 -18.01 -2.85 -4.88
CA GLU A 27 -19.46 -2.73 -5.10
C GLU A 27 -19.82 -1.74 -6.23
N PHE A 28 -18.93 -0.80 -6.55
CA PHE A 28 -19.14 0.16 -7.64
C PHE A 28 -18.54 -0.31 -8.96
N THR A 29 -17.37 -0.94 -8.90
CA THR A 29 -16.67 -1.44 -10.09
C THR A 29 -15.84 -2.67 -9.74
N PRO A 30 -15.83 -3.72 -10.59
CA PRO A 30 -14.96 -4.87 -10.38
C PRO A 30 -13.48 -4.55 -10.68
N VAL A 31 -13.18 -3.38 -11.26
CA VAL A 31 -11.83 -3.00 -11.69
C VAL A 31 -11.21 -2.06 -10.65
N VAL A 32 -10.73 -2.64 -9.55
CA VAL A 32 -10.10 -1.93 -8.43
C VAL A 32 -8.67 -2.40 -8.20
N GLN A 33 -7.73 -1.46 -8.11
CA GLN A 33 -6.34 -1.68 -7.77
C GLN A 33 -6.00 -0.98 -6.45
N ALA A 34 -5.67 -1.70 -5.37
CA ALA A 34 -5.08 -1.06 -4.20
C ALA A 34 -3.73 -0.44 -4.49
N LEU A 35 -3.55 0.67 -3.79
CA LEU A 35 -2.32 1.41 -3.61
C LEU A 35 -2.06 1.51 -2.10
N PRO A 36 -1.51 0.46 -1.46
CA PRO A 36 -1.17 0.54 -0.05
C PRO A 36 -0.21 1.71 0.22
N PRO A 37 -0.25 2.32 1.42
CA PRO A 37 -0.95 1.83 2.62
C PRO A 37 -2.43 2.22 2.74
N ASP A 38 -2.90 3.18 1.95
CA ASP A 38 -4.16 3.89 2.23
C ASP A 38 -4.97 4.28 0.97
N GLY A 39 -4.60 3.77 -0.21
CA GLY A 39 -5.20 4.22 -1.46
C GLY A 39 -5.70 3.12 -2.39
N ALA A 40 -6.38 3.56 -3.44
CA ALA A 40 -6.90 2.72 -4.51
C ALA A 40 -7.00 3.49 -5.84
N LEU A 41 -6.98 2.75 -6.94
CA LEU A 41 -7.51 3.18 -8.24
C LEU A 41 -8.75 2.36 -8.55
N ALA A 42 -9.79 3.00 -9.07
CA ALA A 42 -11.02 2.36 -9.48
C ALA A 42 -11.41 2.86 -10.88
N ASP A 43 -11.67 1.95 -11.80
CA ASP A 43 -12.13 2.29 -13.16
C ASP A 43 -13.65 2.38 -13.18
N LEU A 44 -14.18 3.57 -13.45
CA LEU A 44 -15.62 3.84 -13.45
C LEU A 44 -16.26 3.74 -14.84
N GLY A 45 -15.53 3.38 -15.90
CA GLY A 45 -16.08 3.38 -17.26
C GLY A 45 -17.38 2.57 -17.41
N GLY A 46 -17.52 1.45 -16.69
CA GLY A 46 -18.77 0.68 -16.61
C GLY A 46 -19.76 1.19 -15.55
N ALA A 47 -19.24 1.75 -14.46
CA ALA A 47 -20.03 2.20 -13.31
C ALA A 47 -20.86 3.45 -13.63
N GLU A 48 -20.30 4.43 -14.36
CA GLU A 48 -21.01 5.65 -14.73
C GLU A 48 -22.29 5.34 -15.50
N ARG A 49 -22.20 4.39 -16.45
CA ARG A 49 -23.35 3.92 -17.24
C ARG A 49 -24.35 3.12 -16.41
N TYR A 50 -23.87 2.24 -15.52
CA TYR A 50 -24.73 1.39 -14.70
C TYR A 50 -25.53 2.20 -13.66
N PHE A 51 -24.88 3.16 -13.00
CA PHE A 51 -25.51 3.99 -11.97
C PHE A 51 -26.20 5.24 -12.50
N GLY A 52 -25.97 5.61 -13.78
CA GLY A 52 -26.50 6.83 -14.38
C GLY A 52 -26.00 8.10 -13.69
N ARG A 53 -24.73 8.08 -13.25
CA ARG A 53 -24.09 9.16 -12.49
C ARG A 53 -22.70 9.43 -13.03
N ASP A 54 -22.28 10.68 -13.00
CA ASP A 54 -20.90 11.04 -13.34
C ASP A 54 -19.91 10.64 -12.24
N ALA A 55 -18.62 10.65 -12.57
CA ALA A 55 -17.56 10.30 -11.62
C ALA A 55 -17.52 11.18 -10.35
N VAL A 56 -17.92 12.45 -10.41
CA VAL A 56 -17.92 13.34 -9.24
C VAL A 56 -19.06 12.97 -8.29
N GLN A 57 -20.22 12.65 -8.82
CA GLN A 57 -21.37 12.13 -8.08
C GLN A 57 -21.04 10.77 -7.46
N LEU A 58 -20.44 9.85 -8.22
CA LEU A 58 -20.01 8.54 -7.69
C LEU A 58 -18.94 8.69 -6.60
N ALA A 59 -17.96 9.56 -6.80
CA ALA A 59 -16.95 9.88 -5.78
C ALA A 59 -17.60 10.43 -4.49
N SER A 60 -18.65 11.25 -4.61
CA SER A 60 -19.40 11.76 -3.46
C SER A 60 -20.12 10.63 -2.69
N VAL A 61 -20.74 9.68 -3.42
CA VAL A 61 -21.36 8.50 -2.79
C VAL A 61 -20.32 7.62 -2.10
N ILE A 62 -19.17 7.38 -2.73
CA ILE A 62 -18.05 6.61 -2.17
C ILE A 62 -17.58 7.25 -0.85
N ARG A 63 -17.42 8.58 -0.83
CA ARG A 63 -17.00 9.33 0.37
C ARG A 63 -18.00 9.17 1.51
N VAL A 64 -19.29 9.37 1.23
CA VAL A 64 -20.36 9.21 2.23
C VAL A 64 -20.41 7.79 2.77
N ARG A 65 -20.28 6.77 1.91
CA ARG A 65 -20.27 5.36 2.35
C ARG A 65 -19.05 5.03 3.19
N SER A 66 -17.86 5.47 2.75
CA SER A 66 -16.61 5.30 3.48
C SER A 66 -16.72 5.86 4.90
N LEU A 67 -17.26 7.07 5.02
CA LEU A 67 -17.45 7.73 6.31
C LEU A 67 -18.53 7.03 7.16
N ALA A 68 -19.69 6.71 6.59
CA ALA A 68 -20.83 6.15 7.32
C ALA A 68 -20.61 4.70 7.78
N LEU A 69 -19.98 3.86 6.95
CA LEU A 69 -19.81 2.42 7.24
C LEU A 69 -18.53 2.13 8.04
N TYR A 70 -17.47 2.92 7.82
CA TYR A 70 -16.14 2.62 8.37
C TYR A 70 -15.58 3.72 9.27
N GLY A 71 -16.20 4.91 9.29
CA GLY A 71 -15.70 6.08 10.00
C GLY A 71 -14.42 6.66 9.38
N VAL A 72 -14.21 6.46 8.08
CA VAL A 72 -12.99 6.85 7.37
C VAL A 72 -13.34 7.85 6.28
N ASP A 73 -12.82 9.08 6.40
CA ASP A 73 -12.91 10.07 5.32
C ASP A 73 -11.92 9.72 4.20
N CYS A 74 -12.14 10.26 3.00
CA CYS A 74 -11.24 10.06 1.87
C CYS A 74 -11.07 11.33 1.04
N VAL A 75 -9.94 11.41 0.35
CA VAL A 75 -9.65 12.42 -0.67
C VAL A 75 -9.66 11.71 -2.02
N ILE A 76 -10.31 12.30 -3.02
CA ILE A 76 -10.55 11.65 -4.31
C ILE A 76 -10.13 12.58 -5.45
N GLY A 77 -9.29 12.05 -6.34
CA GLY A 77 -8.99 12.61 -7.64
C GLY A 77 -9.65 11.79 -8.75
N ALA A 78 -10.13 12.44 -9.81
CA ALA A 78 -10.72 11.81 -10.98
C ALA A 78 -10.03 12.31 -12.25
N GLY A 79 -9.89 11.47 -13.26
CA GLY A 79 -9.39 11.90 -14.57
C GLY A 79 -9.33 10.78 -15.61
N PRO A 80 -9.00 11.12 -16.86
CA PRO A 80 -8.87 10.14 -17.94
C PRO A 80 -7.57 9.35 -17.76
N GLY A 81 -7.69 8.17 -17.17
CA GLY A 81 -6.57 7.26 -16.93
C GLY A 81 -5.89 7.42 -15.56
N PRO A 82 -5.10 6.41 -15.12
CA PRO A 82 -4.49 6.36 -13.80
C PRO A 82 -3.55 7.52 -13.46
N MET A 83 -2.79 8.02 -14.43
CA MET A 83 -1.86 9.13 -14.24
C MET A 83 -2.60 10.40 -13.83
N LEU A 84 -3.61 10.81 -14.59
CA LEU A 84 -4.34 12.04 -14.35
C LEU A 84 -5.17 11.96 -13.07
N ALA A 85 -5.79 10.81 -12.79
CA ALA A 85 -6.49 10.60 -11.52
C ALA A 85 -5.55 10.76 -10.30
N ARG A 86 -4.31 10.25 -10.37
CA ARG A 86 -3.31 10.44 -9.30
C ARG A 86 -2.83 11.87 -9.19
N MET A 87 -2.71 12.59 -10.30
CA MET A 87 -2.33 14.00 -10.29
C MET A 87 -3.45 14.85 -9.71
N ALA A 88 -4.69 14.62 -10.12
CA ALA A 88 -5.88 15.26 -9.55
C ALA A 88 -5.96 15.04 -8.03
N LEU A 89 -5.65 13.83 -7.55
CA LEU A 89 -5.63 13.51 -6.12
C LEU A 89 -4.62 14.37 -5.34
N ARG A 90 -3.53 14.82 -5.96
CA ARG A 90 -2.54 15.69 -5.29
C ARG A 90 -3.09 17.09 -5.02
N ASP A 91 -3.97 17.58 -5.89
CA ASP A 91 -4.63 18.88 -5.75
C ASP A 91 -5.97 18.79 -5.00
N ALA A 92 -6.48 17.57 -4.81
CA ALA A 92 -7.73 17.33 -4.11
C ALA A 92 -7.62 17.64 -2.61
N VAL A 93 -8.72 18.18 -2.09
CA VAL A 93 -8.89 18.50 -0.66
C VAL A 93 -9.99 17.61 -0.06
N PRO A 94 -9.99 17.38 1.27
CA PRO A 94 -11.09 16.69 1.94
C PRO A 94 -12.45 17.34 1.63
N GLY A 95 -13.49 16.53 1.45
CA GLY A 95 -14.84 16.97 1.09
C GLY A 95 -15.07 17.28 -0.39
N VAL A 96 -14.05 17.56 -1.20
CA VAL A 96 -14.19 17.92 -2.62
C VAL A 96 -13.48 16.89 -3.50
N THR A 97 -14.08 16.55 -4.65
CA THR A 97 -13.44 15.70 -5.66
C THR A 97 -12.75 16.60 -6.67
N CYS A 98 -11.45 16.45 -6.86
CA CYS A 98 -10.74 17.12 -7.96
C CYS A 98 -10.90 16.26 -9.21
N ALA A 99 -11.52 16.79 -10.26
CA ALA A 99 -11.74 16.07 -11.51
C ALA A 99 -11.04 16.78 -12.67
N VAL A 100 -10.25 16.03 -13.44
CA VAL A 100 -9.65 16.48 -14.69
C VAL A 100 -10.57 16.04 -15.84
N PRO A 101 -11.07 16.98 -16.67
CA PRO A 101 -11.91 16.64 -17.82
C PRO A 101 -11.18 15.78 -18.87
N GLU A 102 -11.93 15.12 -19.76
CA GLU A 102 -11.35 14.26 -20.80
C GLU A 102 -10.86 15.05 -22.04
N GLU A 103 -11.29 16.30 -22.18
CA GLU A 103 -10.93 17.17 -23.29
C GLU A 103 -9.43 17.47 -23.31
N ARG A 104 -8.82 17.30 -24.49
CA ARG A 104 -7.36 17.43 -24.66
C ARG A 104 -6.82 18.78 -24.18
N ASP A 105 -7.54 19.86 -24.48
CA ASP A 105 -7.10 21.22 -24.12
C ASP A 105 -7.18 21.44 -22.60
N ALA A 106 -8.23 20.91 -21.94
CA ALA A 106 -8.36 20.95 -20.49
C ALA A 106 -7.28 20.11 -19.78
N VAL A 107 -6.92 18.96 -20.34
CA VAL A 107 -5.80 18.13 -19.84
C VAL A 107 -4.47 18.88 -19.99
N ALA A 108 -4.23 19.51 -21.14
CA ALA A 108 -3.02 20.29 -21.38
C ALA A 108 -2.91 21.47 -20.40
N GLU A 109 -4.00 22.20 -20.17
CA GLU A 109 -4.08 23.30 -19.21
C GLU A 109 -3.82 22.82 -17.78
N PHE A 110 -4.45 21.72 -17.36
CA PHE A 110 -4.24 21.13 -16.04
C PHE A 110 -2.78 20.72 -15.79
N LEU A 111 -2.10 20.21 -16.82
CA LEU A 111 -0.72 19.73 -16.72
C LEU A 111 0.32 20.85 -16.83
N ALA A 112 0.05 21.93 -17.57
CA ALA A 112 1.05 22.91 -18.01
C ALA A 112 2.00 23.39 -16.90
N ASP A 113 1.43 23.81 -15.76
CA ASP A 113 2.19 24.38 -14.65
C ASP A 113 2.61 23.35 -13.59
N LYS A 114 2.28 22.07 -13.78
CA LYS A 114 2.63 21.03 -12.81
C LYS A 114 4.14 20.77 -12.86
N PRO A 115 4.81 20.64 -11.70
CA PRO A 115 6.22 20.30 -11.67
C PRO A 115 6.42 18.88 -12.22
N VAL A 116 7.51 18.67 -12.94
CA VAL A 116 7.85 17.35 -13.51
C VAL A 116 7.96 16.27 -12.44
N ALA A 117 8.40 16.63 -11.24
CA ALA A 117 8.47 15.73 -10.09
C ALA A 117 7.11 15.21 -9.59
N ALA A 118 5.99 15.87 -9.94
CA ALA A 118 4.66 15.40 -9.59
C ALA A 118 4.21 14.20 -10.44
N LEU A 119 4.83 14.00 -11.60
CA LEU A 119 4.44 13.00 -12.58
C LEU A 119 4.71 11.57 -12.06
N PRO A 120 3.69 10.69 -12.02
CA PRO A 120 3.88 9.30 -11.63
C PRO A 120 4.93 8.56 -12.49
N GLY A 121 5.96 8.04 -11.84
CA GLY A 121 7.07 7.32 -12.48
C GLY A 121 8.33 8.17 -12.71
N VAL A 122 8.28 9.48 -12.44
CA VAL A 122 9.48 10.33 -12.45
C VAL A 122 10.11 10.32 -11.06
N GLY A 123 11.34 9.80 -10.95
CA GLY A 123 12.11 9.82 -9.72
C GLY A 123 12.85 11.14 -9.49
N ALA A 124 13.34 11.36 -8.26
CA ALA A 124 14.06 12.57 -7.89
C ALA A 124 15.36 12.79 -8.69
N ALA A 125 15.99 11.73 -9.22
CA ALA A 125 17.16 11.86 -10.10
C ALA A 125 16.75 12.43 -11.46
N THR A 126 15.74 11.82 -12.11
CA THR A 126 15.20 12.26 -13.39
C THR A 126 14.67 13.69 -13.32
N ALA A 127 13.92 14.04 -12.26
CA ALA A 127 13.42 15.39 -12.06
C ALA A 127 14.56 16.42 -11.90
N ARG A 128 15.64 16.08 -11.17
CA ARG A 128 16.83 16.93 -11.05
C ARG A 128 17.52 17.12 -12.40
N THR A 129 17.79 16.04 -13.12
CA THR A 129 18.39 16.11 -14.46
C THR A 129 17.57 16.98 -15.38
N LEU A 130 16.24 16.87 -15.41
CA LEU A 130 15.40 17.74 -16.24
C LEU A 130 15.42 19.20 -15.79
N GLY A 131 15.40 19.43 -14.47
CA GLY A 131 15.51 20.75 -13.87
C GLY A 131 16.82 21.48 -14.24
N ASP A 132 17.95 20.77 -14.29
CA ASP A 132 19.25 21.34 -14.69
C ASP A 132 19.24 21.89 -16.14
N TYR A 133 18.31 21.42 -16.97
CA TYR A 133 18.11 21.90 -18.35
C TYR A 133 16.87 22.82 -18.48
N GLY A 134 16.32 23.33 -17.37
CA GLY A 134 15.17 24.24 -17.35
C GLY A 134 13.81 23.57 -17.63
N LEU A 135 13.77 22.24 -17.67
CA LEU A 135 12.56 21.42 -17.87
C LEU A 135 11.95 21.05 -16.51
N ASP A 136 11.54 22.07 -15.76
CA ASP A 136 10.98 21.97 -14.41
C ASP A 136 9.46 21.68 -14.37
N THR A 137 8.75 22.01 -15.45
CA THR A 137 7.29 21.93 -15.61
C THR A 137 6.89 21.00 -16.74
N LEU A 138 5.72 20.37 -16.63
CA LEU A 138 5.23 19.46 -17.66
C LEU A 138 4.91 20.18 -18.97
N GLY A 139 4.47 21.44 -18.94
CA GLY A 139 4.30 22.25 -20.15
C GLY A 139 5.60 22.42 -20.93
N ARG A 140 6.73 22.68 -20.23
CA ARG A 140 8.05 22.77 -20.87
C ARG A 140 8.52 21.43 -21.41
N VAL A 141 8.29 20.35 -20.68
CA VAL A 141 8.61 18.99 -21.14
C VAL A 141 7.78 18.61 -22.36
N ALA A 142 6.49 18.96 -22.39
CA ALA A 142 5.61 18.69 -23.53
C ALA A 142 6.03 19.46 -24.79
N ALA A 143 6.57 20.68 -24.63
CA ALA A 143 7.09 21.50 -25.72
C ALA A 143 8.52 21.10 -26.17
N ALA A 144 9.26 20.35 -25.36
CA ALA A 144 10.63 19.95 -25.67
C ALA A 144 10.67 18.88 -26.78
N PRO A 145 11.64 18.94 -27.72
CA PRO A 145 11.80 17.90 -28.71
C PRO A 145 12.05 16.54 -28.06
N LEU A 146 11.35 15.50 -28.54
CA LEU A 146 11.48 14.14 -28.03
C LEU A 146 12.95 13.66 -28.03
N SER A 147 13.72 13.97 -29.08
CA SER A 147 15.14 13.62 -29.18
C SER A 147 15.98 14.20 -28.04
N THR A 148 15.67 15.42 -27.58
CA THR A 148 16.32 16.05 -26.43
C THR A 148 16.02 15.27 -25.15
N LEU A 149 14.74 14.97 -24.90
CA LEU A 149 14.35 14.20 -23.71
C LEU A 149 15.00 12.81 -23.69
N GLN A 150 15.05 12.14 -24.84
CA GLN A 150 15.70 10.83 -24.97
C GLN A 150 17.21 10.88 -24.71
N ARG A 151 17.89 11.96 -25.08
CA ARG A 151 19.31 12.16 -24.78
C ARG A 151 19.56 12.41 -23.29
N LEU A 152 18.64 13.09 -22.60
CA LEU A 152 18.78 13.42 -21.18
C LEU A 152 18.50 12.24 -20.26
N VAL A 153 17.42 11.49 -20.52
CA VAL A 153 16.92 10.47 -19.56
C VAL A 153 16.84 9.05 -20.15
N GLY A 154 17.31 8.87 -21.39
CA GLY A 154 17.30 7.61 -22.12
C GLY A 154 16.10 7.46 -23.07
N ALA A 155 16.25 6.62 -24.09
CA ALA A 155 15.29 6.50 -25.19
C ALA A 155 13.87 6.11 -24.75
N LYS A 156 13.76 5.13 -23.84
CA LYS A 156 12.47 4.65 -23.31
C LYS A 156 11.83 5.68 -22.39
N THR A 157 12.56 6.11 -21.36
CA THR A 157 12.10 7.08 -20.37
C THR A 157 11.71 8.41 -21.01
N GLY A 158 12.49 8.91 -21.96
CA GLY A 158 12.21 10.17 -22.66
C GLY A 158 10.92 10.10 -23.48
N ARG A 159 10.63 8.96 -24.10
CA ARG A 159 9.36 8.73 -24.82
C ARG A 159 8.17 8.70 -23.87
N GLU A 160 8.26 7.90 -22.81
CA GLU A 160 7.18 7.80 -21.81
C GLU A 160 6.92 9.15 -21.13
N LEU A 161 7.98 9.90 -20.82
CA LEU A 161 7.90 11.23 -20.24
C LEU A 161 7.18 12.21 -21.19
N HIS A 162 7.57 12.23 -22.47
CA HIS A 162 6.95 13.10 -23.47
C HIS A 162 5.45 12.79 -23.65
N GLU A 163 5.09 11.50 -23.76
CA GLU A 163 3.69 11.07 -23.89
C GLU A 163 2.87 11.53 -22.67
N LYS A 164 3.36 11.25 -21.46
CA LYS A 164 2.70 11.63 -20.22
C LYS A 164 2.57 13.14 -20.02
N ALA A 165 3.59 13.92 -20.37
CA ALA A 165 3.53 15.37 -20.32
C ALA A 165 2.47 15.96 -21.27
N ASN A 166 2.13 15.24 -22.34
CA ASN A 166 1.06 15.57 -23.27
C ASN A 166 -0.29 14.92 -22.88
N GLY A 167 -0.43 14.41 -21.65
CA GLY A 167 -1.67 13.79 -21.17
C GLY A 167 -1.92 12.38 -21.68
N VAL A 168 -0.99 11.78 -22.43
CA VAL A 168 -1.15 10.43 -22.97
C VAL A 168 -0.66 9.41 -21.94
N ASP A 169 -1.61 8.78 -21.24
CA ASP A 169 -1.34 7.66 -20.34
C ASP A 169 -1.80 6.33 -20.96
N ARG A 170 -0.84 5.41 -21.13
CA ARG A 170 -1.11 4.02 -21.55
C ARG A 170 -1.36 3.09 -20.36
N GLY A 171 -1.26 3.61 -19.14
CA GLY A 171 -1.56 2.88 -17.92
C GLY A 171 -3.01 2.42 -17.89
N ARG A 172 -3.22 1.22 -17.35
CA ARG A 172 -4.54 0.69 -17.02
C ARG A 172 -4.62 0.38 -15.54
N VAL A 173 -5.81 0.48 -14.97
CA VAL A 173 -6.06 -0.08 -13.63
C VAL A 173 -5.95 -1.58 -13.76
N VAL A 174 -5.00 -2.17 -13.03
CA VAL A 174 -4.80 -3.61 -13.00
C VAL A 174 -5.36 -4.11 -11.69
N PRO A 175 -6.52 -4.80 -11.70
CA PRO A 175 -7.08 -5.33 -10.48
C PRO A 175 -6.05 -6.18 -9.77
N ASN A 176 -5.72 -5.78 -8.54
CA ASN A 176 -4.85 -6.55 -7.68
C ASN A 176 -5.69 -7.00 -6.49
N ALA A 177 -5.53 -8.25 -6.11
CA ALA A 177 -6.28 -8.78 -5.00
C ALA A 177 -5.69 -8.22 -3.70
N VAL A 178 -6.30 -7.16 -3.19
CA VAL A 178 -5.90 -6.53 -1.92
C VAL A 178 -6.41 -7.34 -0.73
N SER A 179 -7.45 -8.14 -0.99
CA SER A 179 -7.83 -9.34 -0.24
C SER A 179 -6.68 -10.34 -0.04
N ARG A 180 -5.55 -10.17 -0.73
CA ARG A 180 -4.29 -10.88 -0.49
C ARG A 180 -3.29 -10.06 0.32
N SER A 181 -3.75 -9.28 1.28
CA SER A 181 -2.84 -8.76 2.29
C SER A 181 -3.45 -8.72 3.68
N LEU A 182 -2.64 -9.04 4.69
CA LEU A 182 -3.00 -8.94 6.10
C LEU A 182 -1.99 -8.03 6.77
N ALA A 183 -2.46 -6.95 7.38
CA ALA A 183 -1.63 -6.05 8.14
C ALA A 183 -1.99 -6.09 9.62
N THR A 184 -0.99 -5.88 10.47
CA THR A 184 -1.18 -5.60 11.89
C THR A 184 -0.17 -4.53 12.33
N GLU A 185 -0.59 -3.67 13.23
CA GLU A 185 0.26 -2.62 13.80
C GLU A 185 0.38 -2.79 15.31
N ARG A 186 1.55 -2.41 15.84
CA ARG A 186 1.85 -2.25 17.26
C ARG A 186 2.27 -0.80 17.52
N PRO A 187 1.32 0.07 17.92
CA PRO A 187 1.67 1.39 18.41
C PRO A 187 2.33 1.29 19.80
N PHE A 188 3.19 2.24 20.13
CA PHE A 188 3.76 2.40 21.46
C PHE A 188 3.09 3.57 22.20
N ASP A 189 2.85 3.42 23.50
CA ASP A 189 2.23 4.47 24.33
C ASP A 189 3.10 5.73 24.46
N ARG A 190 4.42 5.54 24.39
CA ARG A 190 5.44 6.60 24.35
C ARG A 190 6.42 6.25 23.25
N ASP A 191 7.01 7.27 22.64
CA ASP A 191 8.03 7.08 21.60
C ASP A 191 9.18 6.22 22.16
N GLU A 192 9.33 5.04 21.59
CA GLU A 192 10.17 3.96 22.10
C GLU A 192 11.57 4.03 21.47
N LEU A 193 12.57 3.76 22.30
CA LEU A 193 13.99 3.75 21.92
C LEU A 193 14.63 2.39 22.14
N ASP A 194 14.04 1.57 23.00
CA ASP A 194 14.56 0.26 23.38
C ASP A 194 14.39 -0.77 22.23
N PRO A 195 15.49 -1.25 21.63
CA PRO A 195 15.43 -2.27 20.58
C PRO A 195 14.75 -3.57 21.03
N ASP A 196 14.82 -3.92 22.32
CA ASP A 196 14.19 -5.14 22.83
C ASP A 196 12.67 -5.01 22.87
N ARG A 197 12.15 -3.81 23.15
CA ARG A 197 10.72 -3.51 23.01
C ARG A 197 10.27 -3.54 21.54
N HIS A 198 11.09 -3.04 20.63
CA HIS A 198 10.81 -3.15 19.19
C HIS A 198 10.77 -4.62 18.73
N ARG A 199 11.73 -5.45 19.16
CA ARG A 199 11.74 -6.89 18.86
C ARG A 199 10.49 -7.59 19.40
N ARG A 200 10.06 -7.28 20.63
CA ARG A 200 8.81 -7.82 21.19
C ARG A 200 7.57 -7.41 20.40
N ALA A 201 7.49 -6.16 19.96
CA ALA A 201 6.40 -5.69 19.11
C ALA A 201 6.36 -6.42 17.77
N LEU A 202 7.53 -6.60 17.13
CA LEU A 202 7.67 -7.37 15.88
C LEU A 202 7.24 -8.84 16.07
N LEU A 203 7.65 -9.49 17.15
CA LEU A 203 7.24 -10.86 17.47
C LEU A 203 5.72 -10.96 17.61
N SER A 204 5.13 -10.05 18.39
CA SER A 204 3.68 -10.00 18.59
C SER A 204 2.93 -9.77 17.28
N ALA A 205 3.44 -8.91 16.40
CA ALA A 205 2.84 -8.65 15.09
C ALA A 205 2.95 -9.86 14.16
N ALA A 206 4.11 -10.52 14.13
CA ALA A 206 4.35 -11.70 13.30
C ALA A 206 3.49 -12.90 13.73
N GLU A 207 3.33 -13.12 15.03
CA GLU A 207 2.42 -14.14 15.59
C GLU A 207 0.96 -13.90 15.21
N GLU A 208 0.47 -12.66 15.32
CA GLU A 208 -0.90 -12.34 14.93
C GLU A 208 -1.12 -12.55 13.43
N ILE A 209 -0.19 -12.09 12.59
CA ILE A 209 -0.26 -12.31 11.14
C ILE A 209 -0.24 -13.81 10.82
N GLY A 210 0.68 -14.57 11.42
CA GLY A 210 0.78 -16.01 11.23
C GLY A 210 -0.52 -16.72 11.61
N ALA A 211 -1.07 -16.42 12.78
CA ALA A 211 -2.34 -17.00 13.23
C ALA A 211 -3.51 -16.64 12.29
N ARG A 212 -3.58 -15.39 11.83
CA ARG A 212 -4.62 -14.95 10.88
C ARG A 212 -4.47 -15.60 9.50
N LEU A 213 -3.24 -15.77 9.02
CA LEU A 213 -2.96 -16.48 7.77
C LEU A 213 -3.43 -17.93 7.84
N ARG A 214 -3.09 -18.64 8.93
CA ARG A 214 -3.50 -20.03 9.15
C ARG A 214 -5.01 -20.16 9.32
N ALA A 215 -5.66 -19.24 10.04
CA ALA A 215 -7.12 -19.22 10.17
C ALA A 215 -7.86 -19.01 8.84
N LEU A 216 -7.22 -18.36 7.86
CA LEU A 216 -7.75 -18.14 6.51
C LEU A 216 -7.26 -19.19 5.50
N GLU A 217 -6.49 -20.19 5.93
CA GLU A 217 -5.85 -21.20 5.07
C GLU A 217 -5.03 -20.55 3.94
N LYS A 218 -4.32 -19.45 4.27
CA LYS A 218 -3.45 -18.71 3.35
C LYS A 218 -2.00 -18.73 3.81
N VAL A 219 -1.10 -18.57 2.85
CA VAL A 219 0.33 -18.29 3.07
C VAL A 219 0.72 -17.00 2.36
N CYS A 220 1.76 -16.31 2.82
CA CYS A 220 2.20 -15.06 2.20
C CYS A 220 3.54 -15.22 1.47
N ARG A 221 3.74 -14.50 0.36
CA ARG A 221 5.00 -14.48 -0.41
C ARG A 221 5.92 -13.32 -0.06
N THR A 222 5.34 -12.23 0.40
CA THR A 222 6.08 -11.00 0.68
C THR A 222 5.67 -10.48 2.04
N LEU A 223 6.65 -10.07 2.84
CA LEU A 223 6.43 -9.41 4.12
C LEU A 223 6.96 -7.98 4.03
N THR A 224 6.13 -7.01 4.38
CA THR A 224 6.46 -5.59 4.40
C THR A 224 6.48 -5.11 5.85
N LEU A 225 7.58 -4.48 6.26
CA LEU A 225 7.77 -3.80 7.54
C LEU A 225 7.70 -2.29 7.33
N THR A 226 6.86 -1.62 8.11
CA THR A 226 6.80 -0.16 8.18
C THR A 226 7.10 0.28 9.62
N VAL A 227 8.14 1.11 9.78
CA VAL A 227 8.51 1.73 11.05
C VAL A 227 8.15 3.21 10.98
N ARG A 228 7.37 3.68 11.95
CA ARG A 228 6.93 5.08 12.07
C ARG A 228 7.69 5.75 13.20
N TYR A 229 8.19 6.95 12.95
CA TYR A 229 9.00 7.70 13.92
C TYR A 229 8.22 8.81 14.61
N ALA A 230 8.77 9.36 15.68
CA ALA A 230 8.18 10.45 16.45
C ALA A 230 7.94 11.73 15.62
N ASP A 231 8.75 11.97 14.59
CA ASP A 231 8.64 13.10 13.66
C ASP A 231 7.55 12.91 12.58
N ARG A 232 6.75 11.84 12.68
CA ARG A 232 5.70 11.42 11.72
C ARG A 232 6.23 10.93 10.38
N SER A 233 7.54 10.85 10.18
CA SER A 233 8.11 10.16 9.03
C SER A 233 7.99 8.64 9.20
N ALA A 234 8.13 7.90 8.10
CA ALA A 234 8.07 6.45 8.11
C ALA A 234 9.08 5.85 7.14
N THR A 235 9.66 4.71 7.51
CA THR A 235 10.47 3.89 6.62
C THR A 235 9.77 2.57 6.37
N THR A 236 9.62 2.22 5.10
CA THR A 236 9.03 0.94 4.68
C THR A 236 10.07 0.08 3.97
N ARG A 237 10.14 -1.20 4.33
CA ARG A 237 10.97 -2.22 3.70
C ARG A 237 10.13 -3.45 3.41
N SER A 238 10.24 -3.99 2.20
CA SER A 238 9.57 -5.22 1.80
C SER A 238 10.59 -6.29 1.47
N ARG A 239 10.31 -7.52 1.88
CA ARG A 239 11.12 -8.70 1.57
C ARG A 239 10.24 -9.79 0.99
N LYS A 240 10.61 -10.27 -0.20
CA LYS A 240 10.06 -11.51 -0.74
C LYS A 240 10.66 -12.68 0.04
N LEU A 241 9.80 -13.55 0.56
CA LEU A 241 10.20 -14.76 1.28
C LEU A 241 10.71 -15.80 0.28
N THR A 242 11.65 -16.64 0.72
CA THR A 242 12.19 -17.73 -0.10
C THR A 242 11.08 -18.70 -0.49
N GLU A 243 10.20 -18.99 0.47
CA GLU A 243 9.02 -19.84 0.28
C GLU A 243 7.78 -19.14 0.85
N PRO A 244 6.61 -19.29 0.21
CA PRO A 244 5.37 -18.77 0.77
C PRO A 244 5.06 -19.46 2.10
N THR A 245 4.90 -18.70 3.18
CA THR A 245 4.71 -19.27 4.53
C THR A 245 3.66 -18.51 5.34
N ALA A 246 3.06 -19.23 6.28
CA ALA A 246 2.25 -18.70 7.38
C ALA A 246 2.88 -19.02 8.75
N HIS A 247 4.11 -19.55 8.77
CA HIS A 247 4.79 -19.99 9.99
C HIS A 247 5.32 -18.78 10.78
N SER A 248 4.89 -18.61 12.04
CA SER A 248 5.17 -17.39 12.81
C SER A 248 6.66 -17.17 13.07
N PRO A 249 7.48 -18.22 13.35
CA PRO A 249 8.93 -18.09 13.46
C PRO A 249 9.61 -17.57 12.19
N ASP A 250 9.18 -18.02 11.01
CA ASP A 250 9.76 -17.56 9.74
C ASP A 250 9.43 -16.10 9.47
N LEU A 251 8.17 -15.71 9.71
CA LEU A 251 7.73 -14.32 9.62
C LEU A 251 8.49 -13.43 10.60
N SER A 252 8.67 -13.89 11.84
CA SER A 252 9.43 -13.16 12.88
C SER A 252 10.89 -12.98 12.49
N ARG A 253 11.53 -14.04 11.98
CA ARG A 253 12.92 -14.00 11.50
C ARG A 253 13.09 -13.03 10.34
N ALA A 254 12.17 -13.05 9.38
CA ALA A 254 12.16 -12.12 8.26
C ALA A 254 11.97 -10.67 8.72
N ALA A 255 11.04 -10.43 9.66
CA ALA A 255 10.79 -9.13 10.25
C ALA A 255 12.00 -8.57 11.01
N TYR A 256 12.67 -9.39 11.82
CA TYR A 256 13.91 -9.00 12.51
C TYR A 256 15.03 -8.64 11.54
N GLY A 257 15.24 -9.45 10.50
CA GLY A 257 16.27 -9.14 9.50
C GLY A 257 16.00 -7.82 8.76
N MET A 258 14.73 -7.53 8.44
CA MET A 258 14.35 -6.23 7.85
C MET A 258 14.57 -5.07 8.82
N TYR A 259 14.22 -5.26 10.10
CA TYR A 259 14.39 -4.26 11.15
C TYR A 259 15.87 -3.95 11.41
N GLU A 260 16.73 -4.97 11.50
CA GLU A 260 18.17 -4.80 11.69
C GLU A 260 18.81 -4.08 10.50
N ALA A 261 18.38 -4.39 9.27
CA ALA A 261 18.85 -3.73 8.05
C ALA A 261 18.48 -2.24 7.95
N LEU A 262 17.51 -1.76 8.75
CA LEU A 262 17.23 -0.32 8.84
C LEU A 262 18.34 0.44 9.57
N GLY A 263 19.16 -0.24 10.38
CA GLY A 263 20.30 0.39 11.07
C GLY A 263 19.87 1.56 11.96
N LEU A 264 18.74 1.44 12.66
CA LEU A 264 18.17 2.52 13.46
C LEU A 264 19.11 2.92 14.60
N GLN A 265 19.80 4.05 14.45
CA GLN A 265 20.65 4.61 15.50
C GLN A 265 19.84 5.58 16.36
N ARG A 266 19.36 5.10 17.53
CA ARG A 266 18.60 5.91 18.52
C ARG A 266 17.34 6.59 17.94
N ALA A 267 16.74 6.01 16.90
CA ALA A 267 15.51 6.53 16.34
C ALA A 267 14.35 6.29 17.32
N ARG A 268 13.59 7.35 17.61
CA ARG A 268 12.36 7.29 18.40
C ARG A 268 11.23 6.71 17.56
N VAL A 269 10.81 5.50 17.87
CA VAL A 269 9.78 4.77 17.13
C VAL A 269 8.43 4.92 17.83
N ARG A 270 7.42 5.30 17.07
CA ARG A 270 6.06 5.49 17.58
C ARG A 270 5.17 4.29 17.30
N ALA A 271 5.40 3.60 16.18
CA ALA A 271 4.66 2.39 15.82
C ALA A 271 5.46 1.51 14.86
N ILE A 272 5.17 0.22 14.91
CA ILE A 272 5.70 -0.79 13.99
C ILE A 272 4.52 -1.54 13.37
N ALA A 273 4.46 -1.58 12.04
CA ALA A 273 3.47 -2.33 11.29
C ALA A 273 4.13 -3.42 10.45
N LEU A 274 3.51 -4.60 10.43
CA LEU A 274 3.82 -5.68 9.51
C LEU A 274 2.65 -5.89 8.57
N ARG A 275 2.95 -6.17 7.30
CA ARG A 275 1.97 -6.50 6.27
C ARG A 275 2.43 -7.71 5.48
N ALA A 276 1.66 -8.79 5.54
CA ALA A 276 1.79 -9.93 4.65
C ALA A 276 1.09 -9.63 3.32
N GLU A 277 1.76 -9.92 2.21
CA GLU A 277 1.30 -9.66 0.84
C GLU A 277 1.53 -10.89 -0.05
N GLY A 278 0.82 -10.94 -1.18
CA GLY A 278 0.91 -12.06 -2.11
C GLY A 278 0.39 -13.34 -1.47
N LEU A 279 -0.80 -13.26 -0.86
CA LEU A 279 -1.45 -14.40 -0.25
C LEU A 279 -1.94 -15.41 -1.28
N ASP A 280 -1.55 -16.66 -1.09
CA ASP A 280 -2.03 -17.80 -1.87
C ASP A 280 -2.72 -18.82 -0.95
N PRO A 281 -3.63 -19.64 -1.50
CA PRO A 281 -4.13 -20.83 -0.81
C PRO A 281 -2.98 -21.70 -0.29
N ALA A 282 -3.04 -22.11 0.98
CA ALA A 282 -1.99 -22.90 1.61
C ALA A 282 -1.80 -24.28 0.95
N ASP A 283 -2.86 -24.86 0.39
CA ASP A 283 -2.89 -26.13 -0.33
C ASP A 283 -2.15 -26.10 -1.69
N GLN A 284 -2.00 -24.91 -2.28
CA GLN A 284 -1.30 -24.69 -3.55
C GLN A 284 0.14 -24.20 -3.37
N ALA A 285 0.57 -23.99 -2.12
CA ALA A 285 1.90 -23.51 -1.81
C ALA A 285 2.89 -24.67 -1.83
N SER A 286 3.87 -24.60 -2.74
CA SER A 286 5.00 -25.52 -2.76
C SER A 286 5.88 -25.24 -1.55
N HIS A 287 5.98 -26.20 -0.64
CA HIS A 287 6.86 -26.14 0.53
C HIS A 287 7.98 -27.16 0.36
N GLN A 288 9.21 -26.78 0.67
CA GLN A 288 10.30 -27.75 0.78
C GLN A 288 10.14 -28.53 2.09
N LEU A 289 9.78 -29.81 1.99
CA LEU A 289 9.77 -30.71 3.12
C LEU A 289 11.17 -30.74 3.75
N THR A 290 11.27 -30.28 4.99
CA THR A 290 12.51 -30.30 5.76
C THR A 290 12.42 -31.42 6.79
N PHE A 291 13.43 -32.28 6.88
CA PHE A 291 13.53 -33.35 7.89
C PHE A 291 13.99 -32.82 9.27
N ASP A 292 13.72 -31.56 9.58
CA ASP A 292 14.06 -30.98 10.87
C ASP A 292 12.95 -31.25 11.88
N LEU A 293 13.21 -32.21 12.77
CA LEU A 293 12.30 -32.62 13.84
C LEU A 293 11.98 -31.47 14.82
N VAL A 294 12.78 -30.41 14.86
CA VAL A 294 12.50 -29.22 15.67
C VAL A 294 11.42 -28.36 15.00
N ASP A 295 11.54 -28.11 13.69
CA ASP A 295 10.55 -27.34 12.92
C ASP A 295 9.17 -28.00 12.95
N GLU A 296 9.13 -29.34 12.80
CA GLU A 296 7.90 -30.12 12.84
C GLU A 296 7.20 -30.02 14.21
N LYS A 297 7.98 -30.03 15.31
CA LYS A 297 7.43 -29.85 16.67
C LYS A 297 6.87 -28.44 16.86
N VAL A 298 7.56 -27.40 16.38
CA VAL A 298 7.09 -26.02 16.51
C VAL A 298 5.78 -25.83 15.73
N ARG A 299 5.66 -26.39 14.53
CA ARG A 299 4.41 -26.35 13.74
C ARG A 299 3.25 -27.03 14.46
N ARG A 300 3.46 -28.23 15.02
CA ARG A 300 2.42 -28.91 15.82
C ARG A 300 2.02 -28.08 17.05
N ILE A 301 2.99 -27.39 17.67
CA ILE A 301 2.71 -26.47 18.79
C ILE A 301 1.87 -25.28 18.31
N GLU A 302 2.16 -24.70 17.15
CA GLU A 302 1.34 -23.62 16.59
C GLU A 302 -0.10 -24.06 16.31
N GLU A 303 -0.30 -25.23 15.69
CA GLU A 303 -1.65 -25.77 15.44
C GLU A 303 -2.44 -26.02 16.72
N VAL A 304 -1.77 -26.48 17.78
CA VAL A 304 -2.39 -26.66 19.10
C VAL A 304 -2.69 -25.30 19.74
N ALA A 305 -1.75 -24.35 19.67
CA ALA A 305 -1.92 -23.00 20.19
C ALA A 305 -3.06 -22.26 19.49
N ASP A 306 -3.19 -22.39 18.18
CA ASP A 306 -4.24 -21.76 17.40
C ASP A 306 -5.62 -22.37 17.71
N ARG A 307 -5.70 -23.69 17.88
CA ARG A 307 -6.94 -24.34 18.36
C ARG A 307 -7.32 -23.86 19.76
N ALA A 308 -6.35 -23.68 20.65
CA ALA A 308 -6.59 -23.13 21.98
C ALA A 308 -7.05 -21.67 21.91
N ARG A 309 -6.45 -20.83 21.05
CA ARG A 309 -6.85 -19.44 20.83
C ARG A 309 -8.25 -19.32 20.23
N ALA A 310 -8.61 -20.20 19.30
CA ALA A 310 -9.95 -20.24 18.71
C ALA A 310 -11.03 -20.55 19.75
N LYS A 311 -10.73 -21.43 20.72
CA LYS A 311 -11.67 -21.88 21.75
C LYS A 311 -11.73 -20.95 22.98
N PHE A 312 -10.60 -20.38 23.39
CA PHE A 312 -10.45 -19.67 24.67
C PHE A 312 -10.04 -18.20 24.52
N GLY A 313 -9.91 -17.71 23.28
CA GLY A 313 -9.57 -16.33 22.96
C GLY A 313 -8.07 -16.10 22.69
N PRO A 314 -7.72 -14.93 22.13
CA PRO A 314 -6.39 -14.66 21.56
C PRO A 314 -5.25 -14.66 22.59
N ARG A 315 -5.56 -14.49 23.88
CA ARG A 315 -4.56 -14.50 24.97
C ARG A 315 -4.37 -15.86 25.63
N ALA A 316 -5.08 -16.90 25.19
CA ALA A 316 -5.03 -18.23 25.82
C ALA A 316 -3.64 -18.88 25.75
N VAL A 317 -2.90 -18.64 24.65
CA VAL A 317 -1.53 -19.12 24.46
C VAL A 317 -0.69 -18.00 23.85
N MET A 318 0.33 -17.57 24.59
CA MET A 318 1.27 -16.53 24.19
C MET A 318 2.70 -17.08 24.16
N PRO A 319 3.54 -16.65 23.21
CA PRO A 319 4.97 -16.95 23.23
C PRO A 319 5.60 -16.52 24.55
N GLY A 320 6.54 -17.31 25.09
CA GLY A 320 7.21 -17.02 26.37
C GLY A 320 7.90 -15.65 26.41
N GLY A 321 8.40 -15.16 25.26
CA GLY A 321 8.98 -13.81 25.14
C GLY A 321 7.98 -12.65 25.29
N LEU A 322 6.67 -12.93 25.29
CA LEU A 322 5.60 -11.96 25.50
C LEU A 322 4.92 -12.11 26.88
N GLY A 323 5.34 -13.10 27.69
CA GLY A 323 4.71 -13.46 28.98
C GLY A 323 4.84 -12.44 30.12
N GLY A 324 5.50 -11.29 29.89
CA GLY A 324 5.66 -10.22 30.88
C GLY A 324 4.68 -9.05 30.76
N LEU A 325 3.71 -9.11 29.83
CA LEU A 325 2.73 -8.03 29.57
C LEU A 325 1.44 -8.13 30.41
N ALA A 326 1.38 -9.05 31.38
CA ALA A 326 0.28 -9.17 32.32
C ALA A 326 0.66 -8.59 33.68
N ALA A 327 0.85 -7.27 33.73
CA ALA A 327 0.71 -6.42 34.90
C ALA A 327 0.45 -4.98 34.45
#